data_AF-A0A518C2J9-F1
#
_entry.id   AF-A0A518C2J9-F1
#
_cell.length_a   1.000
_cell.length_b   1.000
_cell.length_c   1.000
_cell.angle_alpha   90.00
_cell.angle_beta   90.00
_cell.angle_gamma   90.00
#
_symmetry.space_group_name_H-M   'P 1'
#
loop_
_entity.id
_entity.type
_entity.pdbx_description
1 polymer ?
#
loop_
_entity_poly.entity_id
_entity_poly.type
_entity_poly.pdbx_seq_one_letter_code
_entity_poly.pdbx_strand_id
1 'polypeptide(L)'
;MHVYGRDSIDTTLQEESYVFKLLVNDHGVLLFSRDIEHEQISEPEIRYEADSVGNALAGVVKPGHIELRHHNDFGDERVRLLMERLLALPEMEFARGFEVVYQGRVLIPKPPQEED
;
A
#
# COMPACT_ATOMS: atom_id res chain seq x y z
N MET A 1 8.65 -10.41 -3.12
CA MET A 1 7.31 -9.79 -3.08
C MET A 1 6.91 -9.54 -4.52
N HIS A 2 5.68 -9.88 -4.88
CA HIS A 2 5.12 -9.65 -6.22
C HIS A 2 4.30 -8.35 -6.23
N VAL A 3 4.29 -7.65 -7.36
CA VAL A 3 3.45 -6.45 -7.56
C VAL A 3 2.43 -6.77 -8.64
N TYR A 4 1.15 -6.79 -8.26
CA TYR A 4 0.01 -7.05 -9.13
C TYR A 4 -0.75 -5.75 -9.42
N GLY A 5 -1.36 -5.67 -10.60
CA GLY A 5 -2.23 -4.54 -10.97
C GLY A 5 -1.50 -3.20 -11.20
N ARG A 6 -0.18 -3.21 -11.38
CA ARG A 6 0.62 -2.00 -11.66
C ARG A 6 0.10 -1.24 -12.88
N ASP A 7 -0.21 -1.95 -13.96
CA ASP A 7 -0.75 -1.37 -15.19
C ASP A 7 -2.12 -0.71 -14.97
N SER A 8 -2.89 -1.20 -13.98
CA SER A 8 -4.24 -0.68 -13.68
C SER A 8 -4.24 0.73 -13.08
N ILE A 9 -3.08 1.19 -12.58
CA ILE A 9 -2.92 2.52 -11.97
C ILE A 9 -2.01 3.45 -12.78
N ASP A 10 -1.48 3.03 -13.93
CA ASP A 10 -0.53 3.84 -14.71
C ASP A 10 -1.09 5.20 -15.12
N THR A 11 -2.31 5.21 -15.65
CA THR A 11 -2.99 6.47 -16.03
C THR A 11 -3.29 7.31 -14.79
N THR A 12 -3.72 6.67 -13.70
CA THR A 12 -4.02 7.34 -12.43
C THR A 12 -2.80 8.05 -11.85
N LEU A 13 -1.60 7.46 -11.96
CA LEU A 13 -0.36 8.08 -11.47
C LEU A 13 0.02 9.38 -12.22
N GLN A 14 -0.54 9.64 -13.39
CA GLN A 14 -0.31 10.89 -14.14
C GLN A 14 -1.18 12.06 -13.63
N GLU A 15 -2.15 11.81 -12.76
CA GLU A 15 -3.02 12.83 -12.20
C GLU A 15 -2.35 13.52 -11.00
N GLU A 16 -2.46 14.86 -10.90
CA GLU A 16 -1.88 15.61 -9.76
C GLU A 16 -2.43 15.17 -8.39
N SER A 17 -3.69 14.72 -8.35
CA SER A 17 -4.41 14.36 -7.12
C SER A 17 -4.94 12.94 -7.17
N TYR A 18 -4.07 11.99 -7.53
CA TYR A 18 -4.47 10.60 -7.68
C TYR A 18 -4.86 9.93 -6.36
N VAL A 19 -5.77 8.95 -6.47
CA VAL A 19 -6.11 8.06 -5.37
C VAL A 19 -6.35 6.67 -5.93
N PHE A 20 -5.69 5.67 -5.35
CA PHE A 20 -5.95 4.26 -5.64
C PHE A 20 -5.84 3.43 -4.35
N LYS A 21 -6.26 2.17 -4.41
CA LYS A 21 -6.29 1.25 -3.26
C LYS A 21 -5.21 0.19 -3.41
N LEU A 22 -4.84 -0.42 -2.29
CA LEU A 22 -3.96 -1.58 -2.28
C LEU A 22 -4.42 -2.65 -1.29
N LEU A 23 -3.97 -3.88 -1.54
CA LEU A 23 -3.87 -4.98 -0.58
C LEU A 23 -2.41 -5.42 -0.48
N VAL A 24 -1.86 -5.57 0.72
CA VAL A 24 -0.45 -5.96 0.91
C VAL A 24 -0.28 -7.01 1.99
N ASN A 25 0.58 -7.99 1.74
CA ASN A 25 1.06 -8.97 2.71
C ASN A 25 2.48 -9.45 2.37
N ASP A 26 2.96 -10.46 3.09
CA ASP A 26 4.32 -10.99 2.91
C ASP A 26 4.62 -11.54 1.50
N HIS A 27 3.59 -11.91 0.73
CA HIS A 27 3.73 -12.40 -0.65
C HIS A 27 3.84 -11.25 -1.66
N GLY A 28 3.16 -10.12 -1.44
CA GLY A 28 3.17 -9.03 -2.40
C GLY A 28 2.17 -7.90 -2.12
N VAL A 29 1.94 -7.10 -3.15
CA VAL A 29 0.92 -6.06 -3.18
C VAL A 29 0.04 -6.22 -4.42
N LEU A 30 -1.24 -5.95 -4.26
CA LEU A 30 -2.21 -5.80 -5.33
C LEU A 30 -2.67 -4.34 -5.36
N LEU A 31 -2.41 -3.66 -6.48
CA LEU A 31 -2.75 -2.25 -6.71
C LEU A 31 -3.98 -2.16 -7.63
N PHE A 32 -4.94 -1.30 -7.30
CA PHE A 32 -6.19 -1.23 -8.06
C PHE A 32 -6.92 0.09 -7.88
N SER A 33 -7.82 0.39 -8.83
CA SER A 33 -8.64 1.61 -8.83
C SER A 33 -9.40 1.80 -7.50
N ARG A 34 -9.54 3.06 -7.11
CA ARG A 34 -10.38 3.49 -5.98
C ARG A 34 -11.83 3.01 -6.06
N ASP A 35 -12.33 2.72 -7.26
CA ASP A 35 -13.73 2.32 -7.50
C ASP A 35 -13.99 0.83 -7.21
N ILE A 36 -12.93 0.05 -6.99
CA ILE A 36 -13.02 -1.37 -6.63
C ILE A 36 -12.94 -1.48 -5.11
N GLU A 37 -13.88 -2.17 -4.48
CA GLU A 37 -13.83 -2.48 -3.06
C GLU A 37 -12.83 -3.61 -2.77
N HIS A 38 -12.16 -3.55 -1.62
CA HIS A 38 -11.11 -4.51 -1.23
C HIS A 38 -11.60 -5.98 -1.27
N GLU A 39 -12.89 -6.23 -1.05
CA GLU A 39 -13.52 -7.56 -1.10
C GLU A 39 -13.77 -8.08 -2.53
N GLN A 40 -13.76 -7.19 -3.53
CA GLN A 40 -14.06 -7.55 -4.92
C GLN A 40 -12.84 -8.03 -5.69
N ILE A 41 -11.65 -7.92 -5.11
CA ILE A 41 -10.39 -8.22 -5.77
C ILE A 41 -9.48 -9.02 -4.84
N SER A 42 -8.85 -10.05 -5.39
CA SER A 42 -7.89 -10.87 -4.67
C SER A 42 -6.92 -11.52 -5.64
N GLU A 43 -5.76 -11.88 -5.13
CA GLU A 43 -4.84 -12.80 -5.78
C GLU A 43 -4.80 -14.10 -4.97
N PRO A 44 -4.38 -15.24 -5.54
CA PRO A 44 -4.36 -16.52 -4.84
C PRO A 44 -3.72 -16.45 -3.44
N GLU A 45 -2.65 -15.66 -3.30
CA GLU A 45 -1.88 -15.47 -2.07
C GLU A 45 -2.17 -14.16 -1.32
N ILE A 46 -2.97 -13.24 -1.88
CA ILE A 46 -3.29 -11.94 -1.28
C ILE A 46 -4.82 -11.81 -1.18
N ARG A 47 -5.34 -11.99 0.02
CA ARG A 47 -6.78 -12.03 0.29
C ARG A 47 -7.15 -11.07 1.40
N TYR A 48 -8.08 -10.20 1.06
CA TYR A 48 -8.80 -9.40 2.02
C TYR A 48 -10.06 -10.13 2.44
N GLU A 49 -10.31 -10.17 3.74
CA GLU A 49 -11.58 -10.59 4.32
C GLU A 49 -11.96 -9.56 5.39
N ALA A 50 -13.27 -9.34 5.55
CA ALA A 50 -13.80 -8.43 6.56
C ALA A 50 -13.37 -8.85 7.98
N ASP A 51 -13.50 -7.95 8.95
CA ASP A 51 -13.14 -8.21 10.36
C ASP A 51 -11.67 -8.61 10.58
N SER A 52 -10.78 -8.30 9.63
CA SER A 52 -9.35 -8.60 9.70
C SER A 52 -9.02 -10.09 9.84
N VAL A 53 -9.83 -10.96 9.23
CA VAL A 53 -9.59 -12.41 9.20
C VAL A 53 -8.80 -12.86 7.96
N GLY A 54 -8.63 -11.96 7.00
CA GLY A 54 -7.84 -12.19 5.79
C GLY A 54 -6.34 -12.21 6.08
N ASN A 55 -5.54 -12.34 5.03
CA ASN A 55 -4.08 -12.37 5.15
C ASN A 55 -3.41 -11.09 4.63
N ALA A 56 -4.18 -10.02 4.37
CA ALA A 56 -3.68 -8.80 3.74
C ALA A 56 -4.18 -7.52 4.41
N LEU A 57 -3.29 -6.55 4.52
CA LEU A 57 -3.61 -5.18 4.90
C LEU A 57 -4.27 -4.43 3.75
N ALA A 58 -5.40 -3.81 4.02
CA ALA A 58 -6.03 -2.87 3.10
C ALA A 58 -5.46 -1.47 3.27
N GLY A 59 -5.23 -0.78 2.16
CA GLY A 59 -4.72 0.59 2.17
C GLY A 59 -5.26 1.46 1.05
N VAL A 60 -5.00 2.75 1.19
CA VAL A 60 -5.22 3.79 0.18
C VAL A 60 -3.90 4.52 -0.07
N VAL A 61 -3.62 4.79 -1.34
CA VAL A 61 -2.42 5.51 -1.77
C VAL A 61 -2.83 6.84 -2.39
N LYS A 62 -2.11 7.89 -2.02
CA LYS A 62 -2.21 9.27 -2.52
C LYS A 62 -0.78 9.80 -2.79
N PRO A 63 -0.61 10.91 -3.51
CA PRO A 63 0.70 11.52 -3.69
C PRO A 63 1.43 11.71 -2.35
N GLY A 64 2.59 11.05 -2.20
CA GLY A 64 3.41 11.17 -1.01
C GLY A 64 2.92 10.39 0.21
N HIS A 65 1.82 9.63 0.15
CA HIS A 65 1.17 9.09 1.34
C HIS A 65 0.48 7.74 1.12
N ILE A 66 0.74 6.79 2.03
CA ILE A 66 0.06 5.49 2.11
C ILE A 66 -0.60 5.37 3.48
N GLU A 67 -1.93 5.23 3.50
CA GLU A 67 -2.70 4.96 4.73
C GLU A 67 -3.13 3.50 4.75
N LEU A 68 -2.73 2.77 5.78
CA LEU A 68 -3.06 1.37 6.01
C LEU A 68 -4.13 1.22 7.11
N ARG A 69 -5.16 0.43 6.82
CA ARG A 69 -6.22 0.10 7.78
C ARG A 69 -5.69 -0.89 8.82
N HIS A 70 -6.23 -0.79 10.03
CA HIS A 70 -5.97 -1.75 11.11
C HIS A 70 -6.24 -3.19 10.68
N HIS A 71 -5.41 -4.11 11.18
CA HIS A 71 -5.59 -5.55 11.00
C HIS A 71 -5.02 -6.28 12.23
N ASN A 72 -5.77 -7.25 12.77
CA ASN A 72 -5.44 -7.94 14.03
C ASN A 72 -4.06 -8.61 14.00
N ASP A 73 -3.69 -9.24 12.88
CA ASP A 73 -2.43 -9.97 12.73
C ASP A 73 -1.20 -9.13 12.34
N PHE A 74 -1.35 -7.81 12.18
CA PHE A 74 -0.28 -6.93 11.71
C PHE A 74 0.09 -5.89 12.77
N GLY A 75 1.03 -6.23 13.66
CA GLY A 75 1.62 -5.26 14.58
C GLY A 75 2.51 -4.23 13.87
N ASP A 76 2.70 -3.06 14.48
CA ASP A 76 3.44 -1.93 13.90
C ASP A 76 4.79 -2.31 13.29
N GLU A 77 5.59 -3.12 13.99
CA GLU A 77 6.91 -3.54 13.51
C GLU A 77 6.81 -4.43 12.26
N ARG A 78 5.81 -5.33 12.22
CA ARG A 78 5.56 -6.16 11.04
C ARG A 78 5.14 -5.30 9.86
N VAL A 79 4.26 -4.33 10.09
CA VAL A 79 3.81 -3.38 9.05
C VAL A 79 4.98 -2.57 8.52
N ARG A 80 5.84 -2.04 9.41
CA ARG A 80 7.02 -1.27 9.04
C ARG A 80 7.96 -2.08 8.14
N LEU A 81 8.36 -3.28 8.57
CA LEU A 81 9.25 -4.15 7.79
C LEU A 81 8.64 -4.57 6.45
N LEU A 82 7.33 -4.85 6.43
CA LEU A 82 6.61 -5.20 5.22
C LEU A 82 6.64 -4.04 4.20
N MET A 83 6.35 -2.82 4.66
CA MET A 83 6.30 -1.65 3.80
C MET A 83 7.69 -1.19 3.36
N GLU A 84 8.71 -1.28 4.19
CA GLU A 84 10.10 -1.03 3.78
C GLU A 84 10.53 -1.98 2.65
N ARG A 85 10.21 -3.27 2.77
CA ARG A 85 10.49 -4.26 1.70
C ARG A 85 9.70 -3.97 0.43
N LEU A 86 8.45 -3.53 0.56
CA LEU A 86 7.61 -3.18 -0.58
C LEU A 86 8.14 -1.95 -1.32
N LEU A 87 8.46 -0.87 -0.59
CA LEU A 87 8.92 0.39 -1.16
C LEU A 87 10.33 0.30 -1.77
N ALA A 88 11.09 -0.74 -1.41
CA ALA A 88 12.37 -1.07 -2.04
C ALA A 88 12.24 -1.74 -3.42
N LEU A 89 11.03 -2.17 -3.83
CA LEU A 89 10.83 -2.80 -5.14
C LEU A 89 10.92 -1.78 -6.28
N PRO A 90 11.55 -2.14 -7.42
CA PRO A 90 11.60 -1.27 -8.60
C PRO A 90 10.22 -0.81 -9.09
N GLU A 91 9.23 -1.70 -9.05
CA GLU A 91 7.84 -1.43 -9.48
C GLU A 91 7.14 -0.39 -8.60
N MET A 92 7.66 -0.18 -7.38
CA MET A 92 7.18 0.78 -6.38
C MET A 92 8.02 2.06 -6.34
N GLU A 93 8.88 2.31 -7.33
CA GLU A 93 9.76 3.48 -7.37
C GLU A 93 8.99 4.80 -7.19
N PHE A 94 7.78 4.91 -7.75
CA PHE A 94 6.92 6.08 -7.60
C PHE A 94 6.58 6.42 -6.14
N ALA A 95 6.62 5.42 -5.25
CA ALA A 95 6.25 5.54 -3.83
C ALA A 95 7.46 5.57 -2.89
N ARG A 96 8.70 5.49 -3.38
CA ARG A 96 9.91 5.30 -2.57
C ARG A 96 10.09 6.34 -1.44
N GLY A 97 9.58 7.55 -1.63
CA GLY A 97 9.64 8.64 -0.65
C GLY A 97 8.33 8.90 0.12
N PHE A 98 7.37 7.99 0.07
CA PHE A 98 6.06 8.25 0.68
C PHE A 98 6.09 8.02 2.18
N GLU A 99 5.30 8.81 2.92
CA GLU A 99 5.01 8.45 4.30
C GLU A 99 4.05 7.27 4.34
N VAL A 100 4.25 6.39 5.32
CA VAL A 100 3.34 5.28 5.60
C VAL A 100 2.72 5.52 6.97
N VAL A 101 1.38 5.58 6.98
CA VAL A 101 0.57 5.73 8.18
C VAL A 101 -0.19 4.43 8.43
N TYR A 102 -0.21 4.03 9.70
CA TYR A 102 -0.93 2.86 10.17
C TYR A 102 -1.63 3.19 11.48
N GLN A 103 -2.95 2.99 11.53
CA GLN A 103 -3.78 3.35 12.68
C GLN A 103 -3.62 4.82 13.08
N GLY A 104 -3.54 5.72 12.08
CA GLY A 104 -3.37 7.17 12.29
C GLY A 104 -1.99 7.59 12.82
N ARG A 105 -1.00 6.69 12.86
CA ARG A 105 0.37 6.97 13.30
C ARG A 105 1.34 6.78 12.14
N VAL A 106 2.28 7.71 11.98
CA VAL A 106 3.35 7.60 10.99
C VAL A 106 4.32 6.48 11.43
N LEU A 107 4.43 5.43 10.61
CA LEU A 107 5.40 4.34 10.83
C LEU A 107 6.67 4.53 10.01
N ILE A 108 6.53 5.08 8.80
CA ILE A 108 7.65 5.45 7.92
C ILE A 108 7.45 6.91 7.55
N PRO A 109 8.32 7.84 7.99
CA PRO A 109 8.19 9.24 7.64
C PRO A 109 8.62 9.48 6.18
N LYS A 110 8.11 10.57 5.58
CA LYS A 110 8.71 11.12 4.36
C LYS A 110 10.20 11.41 4.62
N PRO A 111 11.09 11.14 3.65
CA PRO A 111 12.46 11.61 3.75
C PRO A 111 12.46 13.15 3.84
N PRO A 112 13.42 13.75 4.57
CA PRO A 112 13.56 15.20 4.58
C PRO A 112 13.72 15.69 3.15
N GLN A 113 12.94 16.70 2.76
CA GLN A 113 13.17 17.41 1.51
C GLN A 113 14.44 18.23 1.71
N GLU A 114 15.51 17.87 1.00
CA GLU A 114 16.65 18.78 0.86
C GLU A 114 16.15 19.98 0.05
N GLU A 115 16.08 21.16 0.69
CA GLU A 115 15.87 22.43 0.00
C GLU A 115 17.15 22.72 -0.81
N ASP A 116 17.09 22.54 -2.13
CA ASP A 116 18.11 23.01 -3.09
C ASP A 116 18.13 24.55 -3.20
#